data_AF-A0A1M7QVY4-F1
#
_entry.id   AF-A0A1M7QVY4-F1
#
_cell.length_a   1.000
_cell.length_b   1.000
_cell.length_c   1.000
_cell.angle_alpha   90.00
_cell.angle_beta   90.00
_cell.angle_gamma   90.00
#
_symmetry.space_group_name_H-M   'P 1'
#
loop_
_entity.id
_entity.type
_entity.pdbx_description
1 polymer ?
#
loop_
_entity_poly.entity_id
_entity_poly.type
_entity_poly.pdbx_seq_one_letter_code
_entity_poly.pdbx_strand_id
1 'polypeptide(L)'
;MYIMKEGRAAYLEFLRNLTPQILMLSLAFFLGRKIDFTKFDWSYATPTFIFYAFMIIAVFAAYANATLFMEKFSPITDMRKVVSRIVKTRKGHLRWKMQLVYFKRRWLVLFEALLMVFAIEFGLAGAFVTAVTSASKMTL
;
A
#
# COMPACT_ATOMS: atom_id res chain seq x y z
N MET A 1 -0.80 15.32 -13.22
CA MET A 1 -0.92 13.99 -12.60
C MET A 1 -1.87 13.11 -13.41
N TYR A 2 -1.37 12.03 -14.04
CA TYR A 2 -2.19 11.08 -14.80
C TYR A 2 -3.26 10.39 -13.93
N ILE A 3 -3.04 10.30 -12.62
CA ILE A 3 -3.95 9.69 -11.64
C ILE A 3 -5.28 10.44 -11.54
N MET A 4 -5.32 11.76 -11.71
CA MET A 4 -6.53 12.57 -11.50
C MET A 4 -7.50 12.63 -12.69
N LYS A 5 -7.12 12.11 -13.87
CA LYS A 5 -7.99 12.08 -15.06
C LYS A 5 -8.65 10.72 -15.23
N GLU A 6 -7.97 9.77 -15.85
CA GLU A 6 -8.52 8.44 -16.18
C GLU A 6 -8.41 7.44 -15.03
N GLY A 7 -7.50 7.68 -14.08
CA GLY A 7 -7.25 6.81 -12.92
C GLY A 7 -8.05 7.16 -11.66
N ARG A 8 -8.94 8.16 -11.71
CA ARG A 8 -9.59 8.73 -10.51
C ARG A 8 -10.45 7.70 -9.79
N ALA A 9 -11.22 6.89 -10.52
CA ALA A 9 -12.06 5.86 -9.92
C ALA A 9 -11.24 4.78 -9.20
N ALA A 10 -10.19 4.28 -9.87
CA ALA A 10 -9.25 3.33 -9.27
C ALA A 10 -8.57 3.91 -8.02
N TYR A 11 -8.21 5.20 -8.07
CA TYR A 11 -7.60 5.90 -6.94
C TYR A 11 -8.55 6.09 -5.76
N LEU A 12 -9.80 6.47 -6.00
CA LEU A 12 -10.80 6.59 -4.93
C LEU A 12 -11.12 5.24 -4.29
N GLU A 13 -11.18 4.18 -5.09
CA GLU A 13 -11.37 2.82 -4.58
C GLU A 13 -10.17 2.35 -3.76
N PHE A 14 -8.96 2.67 -4.21
CA PHE A 14 -7.74 2.44 -3.46
C PHE A 14 -7.75 3.18 -2.11
N LEU A 15 -8.11 4.46 -2.09
CA LEU A 15 -8.26 5.25 -0.86
C LEU A 15 -9.33 4.68 0.07
N ARG A 16 -10.46 4.22 -0.47
CA ARG A 16 -11.52 3.59 0.33
C ARG A 16 -11.04 2.32 1.03
N ASN A 17 -10.24 1.52 0.34
CA ASN A 17 -9.65 0.30 0.90
C ASN A 17 -8.48 0.60 1.85
N LEU A 18 -7.93 1.82 1.81
CA LEU A 18 -6.86 2.27 2.71
C LEU A 18 -7.36 2.48 4.16
N THR A 19 -8.57 2.99 4.34
CA THR A 19 -9.13 3.27 5.68
C THR A 19 -9.11 2.05 6.62
N PRO A 20 -9.62 0.86 6.22
CA PRO A 20 -9.54 -0.33 7.07
C PRO A 20 -8.09 -0.80 7.28
N GLN A 21 -7.17 -0.54 6.34
CA GLN A 21 -5.75 -0.85 6.50
C GLN A 21 -5.11 0.00 7.60
N ILE A 22 -5.32 1.32 7.53
CA ILE A 22 -4.84 2.27 8.54
C ILE A 22 -5.39 1.92 9.93
N LEU A 23 -6.66 1.53 10.03
CA LEU A 23 -7.24 1.11 11.32
C LEU A 23 -6.53 -0.12 11.89
N MET A 24 -6.33 -1.16 11.08
CA MET A 24 -5.62 -2.38 11.51
C MET A 24 -4.17 -2.06 11.92
N LEU A 25 -3.49 -1.21 11.15
CA LEU A 25 -2.11 -0.80 11.40
C LEU A 25 -1.99 0.05 12.67
N SER A 26 -2.96 0.93 12.92
CA SER A 26 -3.05 1.73 14.15
C SER A 26 -3.29 0.86 15.38
N LEU A 27 -4.17 -0.14 15.28
CA LEU A 27 -4.40 -1.13 16.34
C LEU A 27 -3.15 -1.97 16.61
N ALA A 28 -2.45 -2.39 15.55
CA ALA A 28 -1.18 -3.09 15.68
C ALA A 28 -0.17 -2.22 16.44
N PHE A 29 0.05 -0.96 16.04
CA PHE A 29 0.98 -0.08 16.76
C PHE A 29 0.57 0.19 18.21
N PHE A 30 -0.72 0.37 18.48
CA PHE A 30 -1.23 0.56 19.83
C PHE A 30 -0.93 -0.64 20.73
N LEU A 31 -1.16 -1.86 20.23
CA LEU A 31 -0.81 -3.10 20.95
C LEU A 31 0.71 -3.27 21.06
N GLY A 32 1.45 -2.93 20.01
CA GLY A 32 2.90 -2.98 19.93
C GLY A 32 3.59 -2.15 21.02
N ARG A 33 3.01 -1.02 21.44
CA ARG A 33 3.57 -0.20 22.53
C ARG A 33 3.60 -0.89 23.88
N LYS A 34 2.77 -1.92 24.09
CA LYS A 34 2.73 -2.69 25.34
C LYS A 34 3.64 -3.92 25.32
N ILE A 35 4.24 -4.23 24.16
CA ILE A 35 5.11 -5.39 23.98
C ILE A 35 6.55 -4.95 24.22
N ASP A 36 7.24 -5.65 25.12
CA ASP A 36 8.68 -5.52 25.27
C ASP A 36 9.38 -6.45 24.27
N PHE A 37 9.85 -5.90 23.16
CA PHE A 37 10.55 -6.66 22.12
C PHE A 37 11.97 -7.11 22.52
N THR A 38 12.49 -6.63 23.66
CA THR A 38 13.84 -6.98 24.13
C THR A 38 13.88 -8.24 24.97
N LYS A 39 12.74 -8.70 25.49
CA LYS A 39 12.62 -9.88 26.34
C LYS A 39 11.66 -10.88 25.73
N PHE A 40 12.11 -12.12 25.58
CA PHE A 40 11.24 -13.21 25.16
C PHE A 40 10.46 -13.72 26.38
N ASP A 41 9.34 -13.07 26.68
CA ASP A 41 8.49 -13.39 27.83
C ASP A 41 7.13 -13.93 27.37
N TRP A 42 6.79 -15.13 27.83
CA TRP A 42 5.56 -15.84 27.50
C TRP A 42 4.30 -15.14 28.02
N SER A 43 4.41 -14.25 29.03
CA SER A 43 3.28 -13.41 29.46
C SER A 43 2.77 -12.48 28.35
N TYR A 44 3.63 -12.11 27.40
CA TYR A 44 3.27 -11.28 26.25
C TYR A 44 2.99 -12.09 24.99
N ALA A 45 2.91 -13.42 25.05
CA ALA A 45 2.70 -14.26 23.87
C ALA A 45 1.39 -13.91 23.14
N THR A 46 0.29 -13.74 23.86
CA THR A 46 -1.02 -13.37 23.29
C THR A 46 -1.02 -11.98 22.62
N PRO A 47 -0.63 -10.87 23.29
CA PRO A 47 -0.58 -9.57 22.63
C PRO A 47 0.42 -9.54 21.47
N THR A 48 1.54 -10.28 21.56
CA THR A 48 2.52 -10.41 20.49
C THR A 48 1.95 -11.14 19.28
N PHE A 49 1.21 -12.22 19.50
CA PHE A 49 0.50 -12.93 18.42
C PHE A 49 -0.52 -12.02 17.72
N ILE A 50 -1.35 -11.31 18.49
CA ILE A 50 -2.36 -10.39 17.95
C ILE A 50 -1.69 -9.24 17.15
N PHE A 51 -0.58 -8.70 17.67
CA PHE A 51 0.22 -7.69 16.98
C PHE A 51 0.67 -8.18 15.60
N TYR A 52 1.32 -9.35 15.54
CA TYR A 52 1.79 -9.91 14.27
C TYR A 52 0.64 -10.29 13.34
N ALA A 53 -0.49 -10.79 13.86
CA ALA A 53 -1.66 -11.07 13.06
C ALA A 53 -2.19 -9.81 12.35
N PHE A 54 -2.34 -8.70 13.07
CA PHE A 54 -2.76 -7.43 12.47
C PHE A 54 -1.73 -6.87 11.49
N MET A 55 -0.44 -6.97 11.79
CA MET A 55 0.64 -6.57 10.86
C MET A 55 0.58 -7.37 9.56
N ILE A 56 0.43 -8.68 9.65
CA ILE A 56 0.33 -9.56 8.48
C ILE A 56 -0.91 -9.20 7.65
N ILE A 57 -2.07 -9.05 8.29
CA ILE A 57 -3.31 -8.66 7.61
C ILE A 57 -3.14 -7.31 6.92
N ALA A 58 -2.53 -6.32 7.58
CA ALA A 58 -2.28 -5.00 7.01
C ALA A 58 -1.37 -5.08 5.77
N VAL A 59 -0.29 -5.86 5.83
CA VAL A 59 0.63 -6.06 4.69
C VAL A 59 -0.06 -6.75 3.52
N PHE A 60 -0.81 -7.83 3.76
CA PHE A 60 -1.54 -8.52 2.69
C PHE A 60 -2.66 -7.65 2.10
N ALA A 61 -3.37 -6.89 2.93
CA ALA A 61 -4.37 -5.95 2.47
C ALA A 61 -3.73 -4.84 1.61
N ALA A 62 -2.61 -4.26 2.04
CA ALA A 62 -1.87 -3.26 1.27
C ALA A 62 -1.43 -3.82 -0.08
N TYR A 63 -0.89 -5.06 -0.09
CA TYR A 63 -0.52 -5.76 -1.33
C TYR A 63 -1.72 -5.96 -2.26
N ALA A 64 -2.84 -6.49 -1.75
CA ALA A 64 -4.04 -6.73 -2.54
C ALA A 64 -4.66 -5.43 -3.07
N ASN A 65 -4.64 -4.35 -2.28
CA ASN A 65 -5.14 -3.04 -2.70
C ASN A 65 -4.25 -2.44 -3.78
N ALA A 66 -2.92 -2.58 -3.66
CA ALA A 66 -1.97 -2.14 -4.68
C ALA A 66 -2.12 -2.92 -5.99
N THR A 67 -2.29 -4.24 -5.95
CA THR A 67 -2.51 -5.04 -7.17
C THR A 67 -3.84 -4.69 -7.84
N LEU A 68 -4.92 -4.51 -7.07
CA LEU A 68 -6.23 -4.11 -7.59
C LEU A 68 -6.19 -2.71 -8.24
N PHE A 69 -5.50 -1.76 -7.62
CA PHE A 69 -5.30 -0.44 -8.21
C PHE A 69 -4.57 -0.54 -9.55
N MET A 70 -3.56 -1.40 -9.65
CA MET A 70 -2.80 -1.60 -10.90
C MET A 70 -3.62 -2.23 -12.02
N GLU A 71 -4.58 -3.09 -11.70
CA GLU A 71 -5.50 -3.66 -12.69
C GLU A 71 -6.48 -2.62 -13.22
N LYS A 72 -6.97 -1.74 -12.34
CA LYS A 72 -7.97 -0.73 -12.67
C LYS A 72 -7.38 0.56 -13.24
N PHE A 73 -6.08 0.79 -13.14
CA PHE A 73 -5.43 2.00 -13.64
C PHE A 73 -5.32 1.99 -15.19
N SER A 74 -6.27 2.66 -15.86
CA SER A 74 -6.49 2.72 -17.32
C SER A 74 -5.26 2.91 -18.24
N PRO A 75 -4.25 3.73 -17.90
CA PRO A 75 -3.10 3.95 -18.78
C PRO A 75 -2.29 2.67 -19.05
N ILE A 76 -2.33 1.70 -18.14
CA ILE A 76 -1.62 0.42 -18.25
C ILE A 76 -2.39 -0.53 -19.17
N THR A 77 -3.72 -0.57 -19.08
CA THR A 77 -4.60 -1.40 -19.91
C THR A 77 -4.60 -0.92 -21.37
N ASP A 78 -4.60 0.38 -21.62
CA ASP A 78 -4.50 0.91 -22.98
C ASP A 78 -3.08 0.77 -23.56
N MET A 79 -2.02 0.98 -22.77
CA MET A 79 -0.67 0.63 -23.22
C MET A 79 -0.52 -0.86 -23.48
N ARG A 80 -1.15 -1.76 -22.72
CA ARG A 80 -1.10 -3.22 -22.99
C ARG A 80 -1.73 -3.56 -24.33
N LYS A 81 -2.84 -2.89 -24.71
CA LYS A 81 -3.47 -3.03 -26.04
C LYS A 81 -2.58 -2.45 -27.15
N VAL A 82 -1.97 -1.28 -26.94
CA VAL A 82 -1.08 -0.64 -27.92
C VAL A 82 0.22 -1.43 -28.10
N VAL A 83 0.85 -1.83 -27.00
CA VAL A 83 2.08 -2.65 -27.01
C VAL A 83 1.79 -4.01 -27.63
N SER A 84 0.71 -4.71 -27.27
CA SER A 84 0.39 -6.01 -27.89
C SER A 84 0.13 -5.92 -29.40
N ARG A 85 -0.43 -4.81 -29.91
CA ARG A 85 -0.56 -4.57 -31.36
C ARG A 85 0.81 -4.33 -32.02
N ILE A 86 1.65 -3.47 -31.45
CA ILE A 86 2.98 -3.11 -32.01
C ILE A 86 3.97 -4.30 -31.93
N VAL A 87 3.88 -5.09 -30.85
CA VAL A 87 4.73 -6.26 -30.57
C VAL A 87 4.43 -7.41 -31.54
N LYS A 88 3.21 -7.51 -32.08
CA LYS A 88 2.89 -8.46 -33.17
C LYS A 88 3.55 -8.08 -34.50
N THR A 89 3.98 -6.82 -34.68
CA THR A 89 4.44 -6.29 -35.97
C THR A 89 5.97 -6.11 -36.09
N ARG A 90 6.75 -6.22 -35.00
CA ARG A 90 8.21 -5.91 -35.02
C ARG A 90 9.12 -7.06 -34.54
N LYS A 91 10.33 -7.11 -35.13
CA LYS A 91 11.43 -8.07 -34.82
C LYS A 91 11.86 -8.00 -33.34
N GLY A 92 12.27 -9.16 -32.79
CA GLY A 92 12.40 -9.48 -31.36
C GLY A 92 13.20 -8.50 -30.49
N HIS A 93 14.21 -7.82 -31.04
CA HIS A 93 15.06 -6.92 -30.24
C HIS A 93 14.34 -5.63 -29.82
N LEU A 94 13.43 -5.12 -30.65
CA LEU A 94 12.60 -3.96 -30.31
C LEU A 94 11.46 -4.32 -29.34
N ARG A 95 10.96 -5.57 -29.40
CA ARG A 95 9.97 -6.09 -28.45
C ARG A 95 10.51 -6.07 -27.03
N TRP A 96 11.77 -6.46 -26.84
CA TRP A 96 12.41 -6.52 -25.52
C TRP A 96 12.62 -5.11 -24.93
N LYS A 97 13.13 -4.15 -25.71
CA LYS A 97 13.26 -2.75 -25.26
C LYS A 97 11.92 -2.12 -24.87
N MET A 98 10.86 -2.37 -25.62
CA MET A 98 9.52 -1.86 -25.28
C MET A 98 8.93 -2.51 -24.02
N GLN A 99 9.13 -3.81 -23.82
CA GLN A 99 8.73 -4.49 -22.58
C GLN A 99 9.47 -3.94 -21.36
N LEU A 100 10.76 -3.63 -21.49
CA LEU A 100 11.58 -3.05 -20.42
C LEU A 100 11.16 -1.62 -20.06
N VAL A 101 10.91 -0.77 -21.06
CA VAL A 101 10.40 0.59 -20.83
C VAL A 101 9.03 0.54 -20.16
N TYR A 102 8.15 -0.35 -20.61
CA TYR A 102 6.84 -0.57 -20.00
C TYR A 102 6.98 -1.02 -18.53
N PHE A 103 7.85 -1.98 -18.26
CA PHE A 103 8.09 -2.50 -16.91
C PHE A 103 8.69 -1.42 -15.99
N LYS A 104 9.67 -0.66 -16.47
CA LYS A 104 10.33 0.40 -15.69
C LYS A 104 9.38 1.55 -15.37
N ARG A 105 8.54 1.95 -16.34
CA ARG A 105 7.52 3.01 -16.13
C ARG A 105 6.41 2.54 -15.21
N ARG A 106 6.03 1.25 -15.27
CA ARG A 106 5.09 0.60 -14.35
C ARG A 106 5.61 0.62 -12.91
N TRP A 107 6.89 0.30 -12.71
CA TRP A 107 7.53 0.36 -11.39
C TRP A 107 7.64 1.77 -10.83
N LEU A 108 7.88 2.77 -11.67
CA LEU A 108 8.00 4.17 -11.23
C LEU A 108 6.65 4.73 -10.75
N VAL A 109 5.56 4.45 -11.50
CA VAL A 109 4.20 4.84 -11.09
C VAL A 109 3.76 4.07 -9.84
N LEU A 110 4.14 2.79 -9.73
CA LEU A 110 3.93 2.00 -8.52
C LEU A 110 4.66 2.58 -7.32
N PHE A 111 5.93 2.93 -7.48
CA PHE A 111 6.74 3.50 -6.42
C PHE A 111 6.17 4.85 -5.98
N GLU A 112 5.77 5.70 -6.92
CA GLU A 112 5.15 6.99 -6.62
C GLU A 112 3.81 6.83 -5.89
N ALA A 113 2.95 5.92 -6.35
CA ALA A 113 1.69 5.62 -5.67
C ALA A 113 1.93 5.03 -4.27
N LEU A 114 2.83 4.05 -4.16
CA LEU A 114 3.15 3.38 -2.91
C LEU A 114 3.79 4.36 -1.92
N LEU A 115 4.68 5.24 -2.36
CA LEU A 115 5.30 6.26 -1.50
C LEU A 115 4.28 7.30 -1.04
N MET A 116 3.38 7.75 -1.91
CA MET A 116 2.31 8.67 -1.55
C MET A 116 1.38 8.04 -0.51
N VAL A 117 1.10 6.75 -0.67
CA VAL A 117 0.25 5.99 0.24
C VAL A 117 0.95 5.71 1.55
N PHE A 118 2.21 5.31 1.53
CA PHE A 118 3.02 5.10 2.72
C PHE A 118 3.16 6.40 3.52
N ALA A 119 3.38 7.52 2.85
CA ALA A 119 3.41 8.83 3.49
C ALA A 119 2.06 9.18 4.15
N ILE A 120 0.94 8.89 3.47
CA ILE A 120 -0.42 9.10 4.00
C ILE A 120 -0.70 8.14 5.17
N GLU A 121 -0.38 6.85 5.05
CA GLU A 121 -0.64 5.83 6.06
C GLU A 121 0.18 6.07 7.32
N PHE A 122 1.50 6.26 7.20
CA PHE A 122 2.35 6.50 8.36
C PHE A 122 2.09 7.87 8.98
N GLY A 123 1.77 8.88 8.17
CA GLY A 123 1.37 10.20 8.64
C GLY A 123 0.05 10.14 9.43
N LEU A 124 -0.97 9.49 8.90
CA LEU A 124 -2.28 9.35 9.56
C LEU A 124 -2.21 8.45 10.78
N ALA A 125 -1.55 7.29 10.70
CA ALA A 125 -1.37 6.40 11.84
C ALA A 125 -0.58 7.09 12.95
N GLY A 126 0.49 7.82 12.61
CA GLY A 126 1.26 8.60 13.57
C GLY A 126 0.41 9.68 14.25
N ALA A 127 -0.34 10.47 13.46
CA ALA A 127 -1.25 11.50 13.99
C ALA A 127 -2.35 10.90 14.88
N PHE A 128 -2.87 9.73 14.52
CA PHE A 128 -3.88 9.04 15.31
C PHE A 128 -3.32 8.56 16.65
N VAL A 129 -2.13 7.94 16.64
CA VAL A 129 -1.45 7.48 17.86
C VAL A 129 -1.10 8.65 18.78
N THR A 130 -0.61 9.78 18.25
CA THR A 130 -0.32 10.96 19.07
C THR A 130 -1.59 11.58 19.65
N ALA A 131 -2.67 11.64 18.87
CA ALA A 131 -3.97 12.13 19.34
C ALA A 131 -4.51 11.25 20.50
N VAL A 132 -4.53 9.93 20.32
CA VAL A 132 -4.99 8.99 21.35
C VAL A 132 -4.13 9.07 22.61
N THR A 133 -2.81 9.15 22.45
CA THR A 133 -1.88 9.25 23.59
C THR A 133 -2.07 10.56 24.36
N SER A 134 -2.36 11.66 23.66
CA SER A 134 -2.59 12.97 24.28
C SER A 134 -3.92 12.98 25.02
N ALA A 135 -4.98 12.43 24.41
CA ALA A 135 -6.27 12.28 25.05
C ALA A 135 -6.20 11.44 26.32
N SER A 136 -5.49 10.30 26.30
CA SER A 136 -5.35 9.43 27.48
C SER A 136 -4.63 10.09 28.65
N LYS A 137 -3.77 11.08 28.37
CA LYS A 137 -3.05 11.85 29.41
C LYS A 137 -3.88 12.98 30.01
N MET A 138 -4.94 13.43 29.36
CA MET A 138 -5.84 14.48 29.87
C MET A 138 -6.95 13.91 30.76
N THR A 139 -7.25 12.62 30.65
CA THR A 139 -8.26 11.90 31.45
C THR A 139 -7.72 11.28 32.73
N LEU A 140 -6.41 11.38 32.99
CA LEU A 140 -5.72 10.95 34.22
C LEU A 140 -5.20 12.20 34.95
#